data_AF-A0A151AWF8-F1
#
_entry.id   AF-A0A151AWF8-F1
#
_cell.length_a   1.000
_cell.length_b   1.000
_cell.length_c   1.000
_cell.angle_alpha   90.00
_cell.angle_beta   90.00
_cell.angle_gamma   90.00
#
_symmetry.space_group_name_H-M   'P 1'
#
loop_
_entity.id
_entity.type
_entity.pdbx_description
1 polymer ?
#
loop_
_entity_poly.entity_id
_entity_poly.type
_entity_poly.pdbx_seq_one_letter_code
_entity_poly.pdbx_strand_id
1 'polypeptide(L)'
;MFNKMKFFLLVLVLSLQLAACGGQPAREQSKPNSNALEVAEAKGVVNIYTSVPEDLINELVSRFQQKYPQLTLKIYRAGTPEVIAKIETEARAGAVHADVAWIAETTAAEDLKEKGLLRTYNSPEASNIPANLKDPSGYYYGSRLINMVLAYNTKLVSPPPTSWKDLLSQAHKGKIGIPTPASSGSALYAVGSLVNHSDFGWKFFEDMRSNGGVQLKNNSEAVQKVATGELHLAVALDYQVKNLRDKGSPIDYVVPAEGLVMVASPVTLLKDSPNPRGGEVFLNYVISRECQQFMAENQSVVPVRTDVKPPAGIPSLSELKAMKSDPVFIKKNKTQLVEQFTRIFTN
;
A
#
# COMPACT_ATOMS: atom_id res chain seq x y z
N MET A 1 40.97 -71.80 -44.93
CA MET A 1 42.31 -72.42 -45.05
C MET A 1 43.34 -71.39 -44.62
N PHE A 2 44.13 -71.71 -43.59
CA PHE A 2 45.44 -71.14 -43.20
C PHE A 2 45.51 -69.60 -42.98
N ASN A 3 46.17 -69.02 -41.96
CA ASN A 3 47.19 -69.52 -41.06
C ASN A 3 47.33 -68.52 -39.88
N LYS A 4 47.54 -69.07 -38.67
CA LYS A 4 48.47 -68.66 -37.61
C LYS A 4 48.99 -67.21 -37.57
N MET A 5 48.90 -66.58 -36.40
CA MET A 5 50.11 -66.24 -35.63
C MET A 5 49.75 -65.96 -34.16
N LYS A 6 50.22 -66.84 -33.27
CA LYS A 6 50.34 -66.59 -31.84
C LYS A 6 51.64 -65.80 -31.63
N PHE A 7 51.60 -64.69 -30.90
CA PHE A 7 52.81 -64.17 -30.27
C PHE A 7 52.51 -63.86 -28.81
N PHE A 8 53.24 -64.57 -27.96
CA PHE A 8 53.25 -64.49 -26.52
C PHE A 8 54.30 -63.43 -26.17
N LEU A 9 53.93 -62.34 -25.50
CA LEU A 9 54.90 -61.49 -24.83
C LEU A 9 54.48 -61.30 -23.37
N LEU A 10 55.40 -61.69 -22.51
CA LEU A 10 55.34 -61.80 -21.06
C LEU A 10 55.71 -60.46 -20.41
N VAL A 11 55.24 -60.25 -19.18
CA VAL A 11 55.71 -59.28 -18.17
C VAL A 11 55.14 -57.85 -18.34
N LEU A 12 54.44 -57.22 -17.39
CA LEU A 12 54.74 -57.05 -15.96
C LEU A 12 53.44 -56.83 -15.17
N VAL A 13 53.32 -57.50 -14.02
CA VAL A 13 52.26 -57.29 -13.02
C VAL A 13 52.50 -55.96 -12.31
N LEU A 14 51.54 -55.04 -12.38
CA LEU A 14 51.38 -53.98 -11.39
C LEU A 14 49.92 -53.92 -10.96
N SER A 15 49.65 -54.55 -9.82
CA SER A 15 48.36 -54.58 -9.15
C SER A 15 48.04 -53.20 -8.56
N LEU A 16 47.20 -52.40 -9.24
CA LEU A 16 46.44 -51.33 -8.59
C LEU A 16 45.05 -51.86 -8.21
N GLN A 17 44.79 -51.91 -6.91
CA GLN A 17 43.46 -52.18 -6.36
C GLN A 17 42.54 -50.99 -6.68
N LEU A 18 41.56 -51.22 -7.55
CA LEU A 18 40.39 -50.34 -7.70
C LEU A 18 39.39 -50.71 -6.61
N ALA A 19 39.34 -49.92 -5.54
CA ALA A 19 38.26 -49.94 -4.58
C ALA A 19 36.97 -49.49 -5.28
N ALA A 20 36.07 -50.44 -5.54
CA ALA A 20 34.70 -50.19 -5.91
C ALA A 20 33.90 -49.79 -4.66
N CYS A 21 33.45 -48.54 -4.61
CA CYS A 21 32.34 -48.13 -3.73
C CYS A 21 31.33 -47.36 -4.59
N GLY A 22 30.10 -47.87 -4.64
CA GLY A 22 29.01 -47.33 -5.43
C GLY A 22 28.66 -45.90 -5.06
N GLY A 23 28.58 -45.03 -6.07
CA GLY A 23 28.04 -43.69 -5.94
C GLY A 23 26.51 -43.75 -5.96
N GLN A 24 25.87 -43.43 -4.82
CA GLN A 24 24.51 -42.92 -4.83
C GLN A 24 24.49 -41.59 -5.60
N PRO A 25 23.41 -41.27 -6.35
CA PRO A 25 23.31 -39.97 -7.00
C PRO A 25 23.31 -38.89 -5.92
N ALA A 26 24.26 -37.98 -6.03
CA ALA A 26 24.40 -36.84 -5.14
C ALA A 26 23.09 -36.06 -5.13
N ARG A 27 22.52 -35.92 -3.93
CA ARG A 27 21.39 -35.04 -3.65
C ARG A 27 21.83 -33.63 -4.04
N GLU A 28 21.27 -33.13 -5.12
CA GLU A 28 21.50 -31.77 -5.62
C GLU A 28 21.14 -30.78 -4.51
N GLN A 29 22.16 -30.27 -3.82
CA GLN A 29 21.98 -29.17 -2.89
C GLN A 29 21.57 -27.96 -3.73
N SER A 30 20.30 -27.59 -3.63
CA SER A 30 19.77 -26.37 -4.22
C SER A 30 20.66 -25.21 -3.81
N LYS A 31 21.38 -24.62 -4.78
CA LYS A 31 22.08 -23.34 -4.58
C LYS A 31 21.08 -22.35 -3.99
N PRO A 32 21.45 -21.55 -2.97
CA PRO A 32 20.58 -20.48 -2.48
C PRO A 32 20.18 -19.61 -3.67
N ASN A 33 18.89 -19.27 -3.75
CA ASN A 33 18.32 -18.46 -4.81
C ASN A 33 19.19 -17.20 -4.99
N SER A 34 19.85 -17.01 -6.14
CA SER A 34 20.84 -15.94 -6.36
C SER A 34 20.28 -14.55 -6.09
N ASN A 35 18.98 -14.35 -6.32
CA ASN A 35 18.26 -13.12 -5.98
C ASN A 35 18.21 -12.81 -4.48
N ALA A 36 18.21 -13.80 -3.58
CA ALA A 36 18.13 -13.56 -2.14
C ALA A 36 19.48 -13.13 -1.54
N LEU A 37 20.59 -13.65 -2.07
CA LEU A 37 21.94 -13.27 -1.66
C LEU A 37 22.32 -11.87 -2.17
N GLU A 38 21.94 -11.50 -3.39
CA GLU A 38 22.20 -10.16 -3.94
C GLU A 38 21.40 -9.05 -3.26
N VAL A 39 20.16 -9.33 -2.82
CA VAL A 39 19.34 -8.38 -2.04
C VAL A 39 19.96 -8.11 -0.66
N ALA A 40 20.65 -9.10 -0.08
CA ALA A 40 21.34 -8.96 1.21
C ALA A 40 22.58 -8.04 1.15
N GLU A 41 23.17 -7.85 -0.03
CA GLU A 41 24.36 -7.00 -0.24
C GLU A 41 24.05 -5.57 -0.70
N ALA A 42 22.77 -5.20 -0.85
CA ALA A 42 22.37 -3.88 -1.28
C ALA A 42 22.90 -2.78 -0.35
N LYS A 43 23.40 -1.67 -0.91
CA LYS A 43 24.01 -0.53 -0.21
C LYS A 43 23.58 0.79 -0.85
N GLY A 44 23.81 1.89 -0.15
CA GLY A 44 23.64 3.25 -0.69
C GLY A 44 22.27 3.85 -0.44
N VAL A 45 21.89 4.85 -1.25
CA VAL A 45 20.66 5.63 -1.03
C VAL A 45 19.48 4.95 -1.72
N VAL A 46 18.33 4.89 -1.04
CA VAL A 46 17.04 4.47 -1.60
C VAL A 46 16.09 5.66 -1.55
N ASN A 47 15.71 6.15 -2.73
CA ASN A 47 14.81 7.29 -2.89
C ASN A 47 13.36 6.79 -2.94
N ILE A 48 12.54 7.22 -1.98
CA ILE A 48 11.16 6.77 -1.83
C ILE A 48 10.23 7.95 -2.02
N TYR A 49 9.33 7.85 -2.99
CA TYR A 49 8.26 8.82 -3.17
C TYR A 49 6.98 8.23 -2.56
N THR A 50 6.37 8.94 -1.62
CA THR A 50 5.32 8.34 -0.78
C THR A 50 4.21 9.30 -0.40
N SER A 51 3.00 8.75 -0.27
CA SER A 51 1.84 9.43 0.33
C SER A 51 1.45 8.89 1.70
N VAL A 52 2.31 8.04 2.28
CA VAL A 52 2.20 7.61 3.68
C VAL A 52 2.30 8.83 4.61
N PRO A 53 1.48 8.91 5.67
CA PRO A 53 1.60 9.99 6.66
C PRO A 53 2.99 10.05 7.32
N GLU A 54 3.44 11.27 7.62
CA GLU A 54 4.74 11.56 8.23
C GLU A 54 5.03 10.72 9.47
N ASP A 55 4.10 10.64 10.43
CA ASP A 55 4.31 9.88 11.66
C ASP A 55 4.66 8.41 11.39
N LEU A 56 3.93 7.78 10.45
CA LEU A 56 4.14 6.37 10.10
C LEU A 56 5.43 6.17 9.31
N ILE A 57 5.71 7.01 8.31
CA ILE A 57 6.92 6.83 7.49
C ILE A 57 8.18 7.14 8.30
N ASN A 58 8.17 8.11 9.22
CA ASN A 58 9.32 8.45 10.04
C ASN A 58 9.67 7.34 11.03
N GLU A 59 8.67 6.72 11.67
CA GLU A 59 8.91 5.56 12.54
C GLU A 59 9.43 4.35 11.74
N LEU A 60 8.85 4.11 10.56
CA LEU A 60 9.29 3.03 9.68
C LEU A 60 10.73 3.24 9.18
N VAL A 61 11.09 4.46 8.79
CA VAL A 61 12.47 4.81 8.39
C VAL A 61 13.45 4.48 9.51
N SER A 62 13.11 4.83 10.76
CA SER A 62 13.95 4.55 11.91
C SER A 62 14.18 3.04 12.11
N ARG A 63 13.13 2.23 11.98
CA ARG A 63 13.21 0.76 12.09
C ARG A 63 13.96 0.13 10.92
N PHE A 64 13.70 0.61 9.70
CA PHE A 64 14.39 0.16 8.50
C PHE A 64 15.90 0.43 8.61
N GLN A 65 16.29 1.63 9.02
CA GLN A 65 17.68 2.04 9.15
C GLN A 65 18.44 1.21 10.21
N GLN A 66 17.77 0.81 11.29
CA GLN A 66 18.35 -0.09 12.29
C GLN A 66 18.62 -1.49 11.72
N LYS A 67 17.71 -2.00 10.88
CA LYS A 67 17.82 -3.33 10.28
C LYS A 67 18.78 -3.38 9.09
N TYR A 68 18.84 -2.29 8.31
CA TYR A 68 19.64 -2.16 7.10
C TYR A 68 20.55 -0.92 7.19
N PRO A 69 21.54 -0.89 8.11
CA PRO A 69 22.39 0.28 8.34
C PRO A 69 23.19 0.73 7.12
N GLN A 70 23.38 -0.16 6.14
CA GLN A 70 24.08 0.11 4.89
C GLN A 70 23.23 0.79 3.81
N LEU A 71 21.91 0.88 4.01
CA LEU A 71 20.98 1.58 3.13
C LEU A 71 20.51 2.87 3.82
N THR A 72 20.46 3.98 3.09
CA THR A 72 19.96 5.25 3.60
C THR A 72 18.69 5.64 2.84
N LEU A 73 17.59 5.86 3.56
CA LEU A 73 16.33 6.27 2.94
C LEU A 73 16.30 7.79 2.72
N LYS A 74 15.99 8.22 1.50
CA LYS A 74 15.62 9.61 1.19
C LYS A 74 14.15 9.66 0.80
N ILE A 75 13.36 10.41 1.55
CA ILE A 75 11.91 10.44 1.40
C ILE A 75 11.50 11.75 0.73
N TYR A 76 10.75 11.65 -0.36
CA TYR A 76 9.87 12.72 -0.83
C TYR A 76 8.43 12.35 -0.46
N ARG A 77 7.83 13.16 0.43
CA ARG A 77 6.47 12.92 0.91
C ARG A 77 5.54 13.99 0.38
N ALA A 78 4.47 13.57 -0.29
CA ALA A 78 3.38 14.44 -0.76
C ALA A 78 2.06 13.64 -0.86
N GLY A 79 0.97 14.25 -1.32
CA GLY A 79 -0.23 13.51 -1.69
C GLY A 79 0.02 12.56 -2.86
N THR A 80 -0.83 11.53 -3.04
CA THR A 80 -0.68 10.62 -4.19
C THR A 80 -0.68 11.40 -5.51
N PRO A 81 -1.60 12.35 -5.78
CA PRO A 81 -1.61 13.11 -7.04
C PRO A 81 -0.28 13.83 -7.31
N GLU A 82 0.32 14.47 -6.29
CA GLU A 82 1.59 15.18 -6.41
C GLU A 82 2.78 14.23 -6.59
N VAL A 83 2.78 13.09 -5.89
CA VAL A 83 3.78 12.03 -6.10
C VAL A 83 3.75 11.53 -7.55
N ILE A 84 2.56 11.24 -8.07
CA ILE A 84 2.38 10.80 -9.47
C ILE A 84 2.82 11.88 -10.45
N ALA A 85 2.40 13.13 -10.24
CA ALA A 85 2.79 14.25 -11.09
C ALA A 85 4.32 14.46 -11.13
N LYS A 86 5.00 14.28 -10.00
CA LYS A 86 6.47 14.33 -9.91
C LYS A 86 7.12 13.21 -10.71
N ILE A 87 6.69 11.96 -10.50
CA ILE A 87 7.21 10.79 -11.24
C ILE A 87 7.06 11.00 -12.75
N GLU A 88 5.89 11.45 -13.20
CA GLU A 88 5.63 11.67 -14.62
C GLU A 88 6.43 12.84 -15.20
N THR A 89 6.65 13.89 -14.41
CA THR A 89 7.47 15.04 -14.82
C THR A 89 8.93 14.62 -14.99
N GLU A 90 9.47 13.84 -14.05
CA GLU A 90 10.82 13.32 -14.13
C GLU A 90 10.99 12.33 -15.30
N ALA A 91 10.01 11.44 -15.51
CA ALA A 91 9.99 10.54 -16.65
C ALA A 91 10.03 11.30 -17.99
N ARG A 92 9.24 12.39 -18.12
CA ARG A 92 9.30 13.27 -19.30
C ARG A 92 10.63 14.01 -19.44
N ALA A 93 11.30 14.30 -18.33
CA ALA A 93 12.62 14.92 -18.31
C ALA A 93 13.77 13.92 -18.59
N GLY A 94 13.45 12.62 -18.69
CA GLY A 94 14.35 11.57 -19.17
C GLY A 94 14.68 10.48 -18.17
N ALA A 95 14.48 10.70 -16.86
CA ALA A 95 14.70 9.67 -15.83
C ALA A 95 13.95 9.99 -14.54
N VAL A 96 13.35 8.97 -13.93
CA VAL A 96 12.74 9.06 -12.59
C VAL A 96 13.82 8.90 -11.53
N HIS A 97 13.86 9.79 -10.54
CA HIS A 97 14.90 9.79 -9.49
C HIS A 97 14.49 8.99 -8.23
N ALA A 98 13.41 8.22 -8.31
CA ALA A 98 12.89 7.38 -7.25
C ALA A 98 13.14 5.89 -7.52
N ASP A 99 13.35 5.13 -6.45
CA ASP A 99 13.45 3.66 -6.47
C ASP A 99 12.09 3.02 -6.21
N VAL A 100 11.33 3.62 -5.28
CA VAL A 100 10.05 3.10 -4.79
C VAL A 100 9.00 4.19 -4.84
N ALA A 101 7.80 3.85 -5.31
CA ALA A 101 6.60 4.63 -5.04
C ALA A 101 5.67 3.86 -4.10
N TRP A 102 5.37 4.46 -2.94
CA TRP A 102 4.46 3.91 -1.94
C TRP A 102 3.27 4.85 -1.73
N ILE A 103 2.18 4.55 -2.44
CA ILE A 103 1.04 5.46 -2.64
C ILE A 103 -0.26 4.89 -2.06
N ALA A 104 -1.33 5.69 -2.04
CA ALA A 104 -2.51 5.38 -1.23
C ALA A 104 -3.46 4.35 -1.87
N GLU A 105 -3.50 4.24 -3.20
CA GLU A 105 -4.53 3.50 -3.93
C GLU A 105 -3.99 2.79 -5.18
N THR A 106 -4.52 1.61 -5.47
CA THR A 106 -4.09 0.75 -6.59
C THR A 106 -4.31 1.38 -7.97
N THR A 107 -5.33 2.22 -8.15
CA THR A 107 -5.59 2.88 -9.43
C THR A 107 -4.44 3.81 -9.86
N ALA A 108 -3.67 4.34 -8.92
CA ALA A 108 -2.47 5.13 -9.23
C ALA A 108 -1.28 4.24 -9.63
N ALA A 109 -1.12 3.06 -9.04
CA ALA A 109 -0.12 2.09 -9.48
C ALA A 109 -0.43 1.55 -10.89
N GLU A 110 -1.70 1.34 -11.20
CA GLU A 110 -2.15 0.93 -12.54
C GLU A 110 -1.88 2.01 -13.60
N ASP A 111 -1.99 3.31 -13.27
CA ASP A 111 -1.59 4.39 -14.19
C ASP A 111 -0.08 4.35 -14.49
N LEU A 112 0.75 4.19 -13.45
CA LEU A 112 2.20 4.11 -13.62
C LEU A 112 2.60 2.87 -14.44
N LYS A 113 1.91 1.74 -14.25
CA LYS A 113 2.10 0.50 -15.01
C LYS A 113 1.78 0.70 -16.49
N GLU A 114 0.62 1.27 -16.81
CA GLU A 114 0.24 1.55 -18.21
C GLU A 114 1.18 2.53 -18.91
N LYS A 115 1.74 3.48 -18.16
CA LYS A 115 2.77 4.41 -18.66
C LYS A 115 4.15 3.78 -18.79
N GLY A 116 4.32 2.51 -18.42
CA GLY A 116 5.60 1.79 -18.50
C GLY A 116 6.65 2.27 -17.50
N LEU A 117 6.22 2.91 -16.40
CA LEU A 117 7.09 3.52 -15.40
C LEU A 117 7.45 2.58 -14.25
N LEU A 118 6.80 1.43 -14.16
CA LEU A 118 7.06 0.40 -13.15
C LEU A 118 7.84 -0.78 -13.74
N ARG A 119 8.61 -1.47 -12.91
CA ARG A 119 9.19 -2.78 -13.22
C ARG A 119 8.58 -3.87 -12.36
N THR A 120 8.52 -5.08 -12.91
CA THR A 120 8.06 -6.27 -12.19
C THR A 120 9.13 -6.74 -11.20
N TYR A 121 8.69 -7.24 -10.06
CA TYR A 121 9.55 -7.91 -9.10
C TYR A 121 8.77 -8.99 -8.35
N ASN A 122 9.31 -10.21 -8.32
CA ASN A 122 8.71 -11.32 -7.58
C ASN A 122 9.24 -11.32 -6.14
N SER A 123 8.50 -10.68 -5.24
CA SER A 123 8.89 -10.63 -3.83
C SER A 123 8.77 -12.01 -3.18
N PRO A 124 9.73 -12.45 -2.34
CA PRO A 124 9.58 -13.66 -1.53
C PRO A 124 8.42 -13.57 -0.53
N GLU A 125 7.98 -12.36 -0.17
CA GLU A 125 6.87 -12.14 0.76
C GLU A 125 5.49 -12.23 0.09
N ALA A 126 5.46 -12.23 -1.26
CA ALA A 126 4.23 -12.14 -2.05
C ALA A 126 3.23 -13.28 -1.82
N SER A 127 3.69 -14.46 -1.41
CA SER A 127 2.82 -15.63 -1.15
C SER A 127 1.88 -15.40 0.02
N ASN A 128 2.24 -14.52 0.96
CA ASN A 128 1.44 -14.22 2.16
C ASN A 128 0.37 -13.13 1.93
N ILE A 129 0.42 -12.49 0.75
CA ILE A 129 -0.52 -11.43 0.35
C ILE A 129 -1.64 -12.05 -0.52
N PRO A 130 -2.92 -11.82 -0.19
CA PRO A 130 -4.06 -12.23 -1.00
C PRO A 130 -3.96 -11.78 -2.46
N ALA A 131 -4.47 -12.59 -3.38
CA ALA A 131 -4.38 -12.32 -4.82
C ALA A 131 -5.09 -11.01 -5.23
N ASN A 132 -6.18 -10.65 -4.57
CA ASN A 132 -6.91 -9.40 -4.81
C ASN A 132 -6.20 -8.15 -4.27
N LEU A 133 -5.09 -8.30 -3.55
CA LEU A 133 -4.30 -7.21 -2.99
C LEU A 133 -2.94 -7.07 -3.67
N LYS A 134 -2.68 -7.75 -4.78
CA LYS A 134 -1.41 -7.64 -5.53
C LYS A 134 -1.64 -7.74 -7.04
N ASP A 135 -0.72 -7.17 -7.80
CA ASP A 135 -0.70 -7.35 -9.24
C ASP A 135 -0.21 -8.77 -9.59
N PRO A 136 -0.89 -9.52 -10.48
CA PRO A 136 -0.49 -10.87 -10.83
C PRO A 136 0.87 -10.97 -11.55
N SER A 137 1.37 -9.87 -12.14
CA SER A 137 2.69 -9.81 -12.79
C SER A 137 3.78 -9.24 -11.88
N GLY A 138 3.46 -8.88 -10.64
CA GLY A 138 4.43 -8.37 -9.66
C GLY A 138 4.83 -6.90 -9.89
N TYR A 139 3.99 -6.08 -10.55
CA TYR A 139 4.25 -4.64 -10.68
C TYR A 139 4.05 -3.87 -9.36
N TYR A 140 3.14 -4.36 -8.51
CA TYR A 140 2.88 -3.78 -7.21
C TYR A 140 2.34 -4.81 -6.23
N TYR A 141 2.51 -4.51 -4.95
CA TYR A 141 1.95 -5.27 -3.83
C TYR A 141 1.18 -4.34 -2.91
N GLY A 142 0.02 -4.78 -2.45
CA GLY A 142 -0.65 -4.15 -1.32
C GLY A 142 0.29 -4.12 -0.13
N SER A 143 0.27 -3.01 0.60
CA SER A 143 1.12 -2.76 1.76
C SER A 143 0.33 -2.36 2.99
N ARG A 144 -0.84 -1.74 2.81
CA ARG A 144 -1.75 -1.32 3.87
C ARG A 144 -3.17 -1.34 3.34
N LEU A 145 -4.12 -1.67 4.20
CA LEU A 145 -5.53 -1.42 3.95
C LEU A 145 -5.92 -0.21 4.78
N ILE A 146 -6.32 0.86 4.07
CA ILE A 146 -6.67 2.14 4.67
C ILE A 146 -8.15 2.38 4.35
N ASN A 147 -9.00 2.28 5.37
CA ASN A 147 -10.44 2.31 5.17
C ASN A 147 -10.97 3.71 5.40
N MET A 148 -11.73 4.22 4.43
CA MET A 148 -12.44 5.48 4.58
C MET A 148 -13.78 5.21 5.27
N VAL A 149 -13.95 5.82 6.43
CA VAL A 149 -15.07 5.64 7.37
C VAL A 149 -15.68 6.99 7.72
N LEU A 150 -16.78 6.96 8.48
CA LEU A 150 -17.40 8.15 9.05
C LEU A 150 -16.91 8.35 10.48
N ALA A 151 -16.02 9.32 10.68
CA ALA A 151 -15.55 9.73 12.00
C ALA A 151 -16.54 10.69 12.64
N TYR A 152 -16.70 10.60 13.97
CA TYR A 152 -17.55 11.49 14.75
C TYR A 152 -16.94 11.83 16.11
N ASN A 153 -17.28 13.01 16.63
CA ASN A 153 -16.90 13.40 17.98
C ASN A 153 -17.87 12.78 19.01
N THR A 154 -17.36 11.92 19.89
CA THR A 154 -18.19 11.14 20.83
C THR A 154 -18.85 11.97 21.93
N LYS A 155 -18.39 13.22 22.15
CA LYS A 155 -19.02 14.16 23.10
C LYS A 155 -20.11 15.02 22.47
N LEU A 156 -20.08 15.20 21.15
CA LEU A 156 -20.96 16.12 20.43
C LEU A 156 -22.03 15.42 19.59
N VAL A 157 -21.83 14.13 19.28
CA VAL A 157 -22.74 13.34 18.45
C VAL A 157 -23.25 12.14 19.23
N SER A 158 -24.55 12.15 19.53
CA SER A 158 -25.28 11.02 20.12
C SER A 158 -26.74 11.06 19.64
N PRO A 159 -27.30 9.94 19.12
CA PRO A 159 -26.63 8.66 18.89
C PRO A 159 -25.53 8.76 17.79
N PRO A 160 -24.60 7.78 17.71
CA PRO A 160 -23.64 7.70 16.62
C PRO A 160 -24.32 7.66 15.24
N PRO A 161 -23.68 8.21 14.19
CA PRO A 161 -24.21 8.10 12.84
C PRO A 161 -24.20 6.64 12.37
N THR A 162 -24.97 6.33 11.33
CA THR A 162 -25.15 4.97 10.82
C THR A 162 -24.98 4.85 9.31
N SER A 163 -25.03 5.97 8.58
CA SER A 163 -24.98 6.02 7.11
C SER A 163 -24.12 7.20 6.66
N TRP A 164 -23.56 7.11 5.45
CA TRP A 164 -22.95 8.28 4.81
C TRP A 164 -23.96 9.43 4.66
N LYS A 165 -25.27 9.15 4.56
CA LYS A 165 -26.34 10.16 4.49
C LYS A 165 -26.44 11.03 5.75
N ASP A 166 -25.91 10.58 6.89
CA ASP A 166 -25.91 11.37 8.13
C ASP A 166 -25.01 12.61 8.03
N LEU A 167 -24.06 12.62 7.08
CA LEU A 167 -23.32 13.82 6.71
C LEU A 167 -24.21 14.93 6.12
N LEU A 168 -25.46 14.64 5.74
CA LEU A 168 -26.43 15.61 5.25
C LEU A 168 -27.44 16.05 6.33
N SER A 169 -27.34 15.47 7.54
CA SER A 169 -28.26 15.76 8.63
C SER A 169 -28.19 17.22 9.05
N GLN A 170 -29.36 17.84 9.29
CA GLN A 170 -29.45 19.20 9.81
C GLN A 170 -28.85 19.33 11.23
N ALA A 171 -28.78 18.23 11.99
CA ALA A 171 -28.14 18.21 13.31
C ALA A 171 -26.64 18.51 13.27
N HIS A 172 -26.00 18.37 12.11
CA HIS A 172 -24.56 18.59 11.93
C HIS A 172 -24.26 19.69 10.91
N LYS A 173 -25.24 20.54 10.58
CA LYS A 173 -25.10 21.64 9.62
C LYS A 173 -23.90 22.54 9.98
N GLY A 174 -23.04 22.82 8.99
CA GLY A 174 -21.83 23.62 9.17
C GLY A 174 -20.71 22.95 9.97
N LYS A 175 -20.87 21.67 10.34
CA LYS A 175 -19.96 20.90 11.22
C LYS A 175 -19.55 19.58 10.59
N ILE A 176 -19.46 19.53 9.26
CA ILE A 176 -19.10 18.36 8.48
C ILE A 176 -17.86 18.64 7.65
N GLY A 177 -16.95 17.66 7.54
CA GLY A 177 -15.76 17.78 6.69
C GLY A 177 -15.51 16.57 5.81
N ILE A 178 -14.82 16.80 4.70
CA ILE A 178 -14.35 15.74 3.80
C ILE A 178 -12.97 16.12 3.22
N PRO A 179 -11.96 15.24 3.25
CA PRO A 179 -10.68 15.49 2.61
C PRO A 179 -10.84 15.65 1.09
N THR A 180 -10.04 16.54 0.51
CA THR A 180 -10.06 16.80 -0.93
C THR A 180 -9.45 15.65 -1.73
N PRO A 181 -10.06 15.26 -2.86
CA PRO A 181 -9.46 14.33 -3.80
C PRO A 181 -8.28 14.94 -4.57
N ALA A 182 -8.12 16.26 -4.56
CA ALA A 182 -7.06 16.96 -5.29
C ALA A 182 -5.64 16.65 -4.77
N SER A 183 -5.51 16.36 -3.47
CA SER A 183 -4.23 16.09 -2.79
C SER A 183 -4.21 14.74 -2.07
N SER A 184 -5.29 13.96 -2.12
CA SER A 184 -5.41 12.70 -1.39
C SER A 184 -5.99 11.60 -2.26
N GLY A 185 -5.18 10.58 -2.54
CA GLY A 185 -5.58 9.43 -3.34
C GLY A 185 -6.66 8.56 -2.66
N SER A 186 -6.64 8.44 -1.33
CA SER A 186 -7.72 7.76 -0.60
C SER A 186 -9.03 8.55 -0.63
N ALA A 187 -8.96 9.88 -0.61
CA ALA A 187 -10.12 10.74 -0.78
C ALA A 187 -10.66 10.70 -2.21
N LEU A 188 -9.78 10.68 -3.22
CA LEU A 188 -10.15 10.45 -4.62
C LEU A 188 -10.90 9.13 -4.79
N TYR A 189 -10.39 8.07 -4.18
CA TYR A 189 -11.03 6.76 -4.22
C TYR A 189 -12.38 6.73 -3.48
N ALA A 190 -12.50 7.42 -2.35
CA ALA A 190 -13.77 7.58 -1.62
C ALA A 190 -14.80 8.39 -2.42
N VAL A 191 -14.40 9.55 -2.95
CA VAL A 191 -15.26 10.41 -3.77
C VAL A 191 -15.74 9.64 -5.00
N GLY A 192 -14.84 8.97 -5.72
CA GLY A 192 -15.23 8.17 -6.88
C GLY A 192 -16.14 6.98 -6.54
N SER A 193 -15.94 6.34 -5.38
CA SER A 193 -16.83 5.26 -4.90
C SER A 193 -18.23 5.77 -4.58
N LEU A 194 -18.34 6.89 -3.86
CA LEU A 194 -19.62 7.51 -3.53
C LEU A 194 -20.33 8.06 -4.78
N VAL A 195 -19.60 8.72 -5.68
CA VAL A 195 -20.16 9.21 -6.95
C VAL A 195 -20.71 8.07 -7.81
N ASN A 196 -20.01 6.93 -7.87
CA ASN A 196 -20.45 5.78 -8.67
C ASN A 196 -21.56 4.95 -8.01
N HIS A 197 -21.88 5.22 -6.75
CA HIS A 197 -22.90 4.50 -6.00
C HIS A 197 -24.29 5.12 -6.24
N SER A 198 -25.30 4.27 -6.45
CA SER A 198 -26.67 4.67 -6.83
C SER A 198 -27.33 5.65 -5.86
N ASP A 199 -27.02 5.52 -4.57
CA ASP A 199 -27.67 6.28 -3.50
C ASP A 199 -27.08 7.68 -3.27
N PHE A 200 -25.91 7.98 -3.84
CA PHE A 200 -25.16 9.20 -3.51
C PHE A 200 -24.95 10.10 -4.72
N GLY A 201 -24.12 9.67 -5.68
CA GLY A 201 -23.81 10.47 -6.86
C GLY A 201 -23.19 11.84 -6.53
N TRP A 202 -23.19 12.74 -7.51
CA TRP A 202 -22.73 14.12 -7.30
C TRP A 202 -23.64 14.93 -6.37
N LYS A 203 -24.94 14.63 -6.39
CA LYS A 203 -25.94 15.30 -5.57
C LYS A 203 -25.62 15.20 -4.07
N PHE A 204 -25.06 14.08 -3.62
CA PHE A 204 -24.60 13.92 -2.23
C PHE A 204 -23.59 15.00 -1.82
N PHE A 205 -22.62 15.32 -2.68
CA PHE A 205 -21.61 16.34 -2.38
C PHE A 205 -22.16 17.76 -2.49
N GLU A 206 -23.08 18.02 -3.44
CA GLU A 206 -23.80 19.29 -3.57
C GLU A 206 -24.67 19.57 -2.33
N ASP A 207 -25.38 18.56 -1.84
CA ASP A 207 -26.20 18.63 -0.63
C ASP A 207 -25.30 18.79 0.61
N MET A 208 -24.15 18.10 0.67
CA MET A 208 -23.17 18.26 1.75
C MET A 208 -22.65 19.70 1.82
N ARG A 209 -22.28 20.28 0.68
CA ARG A 209 -21.83 21.67 0.59
C ARG A 209 -22.94 22.65 1.00
N SER A 210 -24.16 22.42 0.52
CA SER A 210 -25.34 23.22 0.88
C SER A 210 -25.68 23.14 2.37
N ASN A 211 -25.34 22.02 3.01
CA ASN A 211 -25.42 21.84 4.46
C ASN A 211 -24.24 22.46 5.22
N GLY A 212 -23.39 23.26 4.56
CA GLY A 212 -22.23 23.92 5.15
C GLY A 212 -21.04 22.99 5.38
N GLY A 213 -20.99 21.82 4.72
CA GLY A 213 -19.83 20.94 4.74
C GLY A 213 -18.60 21.62 4.11
N VAL A 214 -17.43 21.32 4.65
CA VAL A 214 -16.17 21.92 4.22
C VAL A 214 -15.23 20.89 3.60
N GLN A 215 -14.49 21.33 2.58
CA GLN A 215 -13.36 20.59 2.05
C GLN A 215 -12.15 20.75 2.98
N LEU A 216 -11.47 19.64 3.26
CA LEU A 216 -10.28 19.58 4.09
C LEU A 216 -9.05 19.27 3.24
N LYS A 217 -7.89 19.76 3.65
CA LYS A 217 -6.62 19.59 2.95
C LYS A 217 -6.17 18.14 2.86
N ASN A 218 -6.43 17.33 3.89
CA ASN A 218 -6.05 15.92 3.93
C ASN A 218 -6.78 15.15 5.05
N ASN A 219 -6.58 13.83 5.11
CA ASN A 219 -7.18 12.96 6.12
C ASN A 219 -6.76 13.30 7.57
N SER A 220 -5.52 13.75 7.77
CA SER A 220 -5.02 14.07 9.12
C SER A 220 -5.72 15.32 9.68
N GLU A 221 -5.97 16.32 8.85
CA GLU A 221 -6.80 17.46 9.23
C GLU A 221 -8.23 17.03 9.61
N ALA A 222 -8.83 16.10 8.85
CA ALA A 222 -10.17 15.59 9.14
C ALA A 222 -10.28 14.98 10.53
N VAL A 223 -9.36 14.08 10.87
CA VAL A 223 -9.39 13.42 12.19
C VAL A 223 -9.12 14.44 13.31
N GLN A 224 -8.19 15.38 13.12
CA GLN A 224 -7.91 16.41 14.12
C GLN A 224 -9.12 17.31 14.38
N LYS A 225 -9.78 17.83 13.33
CA LYS A 225 -10.93 18.71 13.48
C LYS A 225 -12.14 18.03 14.12
N VAL A 226 -12.33 16.73 13.90
CA VAL A 226 -13.36 15.97 14.62
C VAL A 226 -12.95 15.76 16.07
N ALA A 227 -11.70 15.38 16.34
CA ALA A 227 -11.20 15.15 17.70
C ALA A 227 -11.27 16.41 18.59
N THR A 228 -11.00 17.59 18.03
CA THR A 228 -11.13 18.87 18.75
C THR A 228 -12.57 19.36 18.87
N GLY A 229 -13.50 18.75 18.14
CA GLY A 229 -14.92 19.15 18.11
C GLY A 229 -15.21 20.36 17.23
N GLU A 230 -14.25 20.82 16.43
CA GLU A 230 -14.49 21.86 15.41
C GLU A 230 -15.53 21.37 14.39
N LEU A 231 -15.44 20.09 14.02
CA LEU A 231 -16.41 19.35 13.23
C LEU A 231 -17.07 18.26 14.09
N HIS A 232 -18.36 18.02 13.84
CA HIS A 232 -19.11 16.92 14.43
C HIS A 232 -18.79 15.60 13.73
N LEU A 233 -18.74 15.65 12.39
CA LEU A 233 -18.56 14.49 11.52
C LEU A 233 -17.50 14.78 10.45
N ALA A 234 -16.75 13.75 10.04
CA ALA A 234 -15.96 13.83 8.82
C ALA A 234 -15.76 12.47 8.16
N VAL A 235 -15.59 12.47 6.83
CA VAL A 235 -15.01 11.33 6.12
C VAL A 235 -13.52 11.26 6.47
N ALA A 236 -13.04 10.11 6.97
CA ALA A 236 -11.67 9.99 7.46
C ALA A 236 -11.12 8.56 7.37
N LEU A 237 -9.83 8.40 7.66
CA LEU A 237 -9.17 7.09 7.73
C LEU A 237 -9.33 6.45 9.11
N ASP A 238 -9.82 5.22 9.13
CA ASP A 238 -10.13 4.42 10.33
C ASP A 238 -8.98 4.34 11.34
N TYR A 239 -7.78 3.98 10.89
CA TYR A 239 -6.62 3.81 11.77
C TYR A 239 -6.21 5.14 12.43
N GLN A 240 -6.37 6.28 11.74
CA GLN A 240 -6.05 7.58 12.30
C GLN A 240 -7.05 7.96 13.40
N VAL A 241 -8.34 7.66 13.19
CA VAL A 241 -9.38 7.85 14.20
C VAL A 241 -9.09 6.98 15.43
N LYS A 242 -8.82 5.69 15.22
CA LYS A 242 -8.48 4.76 16.31
C LYS A 242 -7.24 5.21 17.07
N ASN A 243 -6.18 5.64 16.39
CA ASN A 243 -4.96 6.11 17.05
C ASN A 243 -5.21 7.33 17.95
N LEU A 244 -6.09 8.26 17.57
CA LEU A 244 -6.45 9.39 18.44
C LEU A 244 -7.38 8.98 19.58
N ARG A 245 -8.34 8.09 19.32
CA ARG A 245 -9.22 7.52 20.35
C ARG A 245 -8.43 6.81 21.43
N ASP A 246 -7.48 5.95 21.04
CA ASP A 246 -6.63 5.18 21.95
C ASP A 246 -5.66 6.09 22.74
N LYS A 247 -5.39 7.32 22.24
CA LYS A 247 -4.71 8.41 22.96
C LYS A 247 -5.64 9.24 23.86
N GLY A 248 -6.92 8.89 23.97
CA GLY A 248 -7.91 9.54 24.83
C GLY A 248 -8.70 10.70 24.19
N SER A 249 -8.57 10.92 22.88
CA SER A 249 -9.36 11.95 22.19
C SER A 249 -10.84 11.54 22.11
N PRO A 250 -11.80 12.50 22.19
CA PRO A 250 -13.23 12.21 22.13
C PRO A 250 -13.71 11.98 20.69
N ILE A 251 -13.16 10.96 20.03
CA ILE A 251 -13.44 10.63 18.64
C ILE A 251 -13.65 9.13 18.50
N ASP A 252 -14.55 8.73 17.63
CA ASP A 252 -14.68 7.36 17.17
C ASP A 252 -15.13 7.35 15.70
N TYR A 253 -15.26 6.17 15.12
CA TYR A 253 -15.82 6.01 13.79
C TYR A 253 -16.91 4.95 13.74
N VAL A 254 -17.75 5.05 12.72
CA VAL A 254 -18.69 3.99 12.35
C VAL A 254 -18.37 3.47 10.95
N VAL A 255 -18.70 2.20 10.72
CA VAL A 255 -18.80 1.65 9.36
C VAL A 255 -20.22 1.95 8.88
N PRO A 256 -20.40 2.79 7.86
CA PRO A 256 -21.74 3.14 7.38
C PRO A 256 -22.51 1.91 6.88
N ALA A 257 -23.84 1.99 6.89
CA ALA A 257 -24.72 0.91 6.47
C ALA A 257 -24.48 0.50 5.01
N GLU A 258 -24.05 1.42 4.14
CA GLU A 258 -23.68 1.13 2.75
C GLU A 258 -22.29 0.50 2.61
N GLY A 259 -21.53 0.47 3.70
CA GLY A 259 -20.17 -0.03 3.81
C GLY A 259 -19.12 1.09 3.82
N LEU A 260 -17.94 0.76 4.35
CA LEU A 260 -16.75 1.61 4.28
C LEU A 260 -16.14 1.58 2.87
N VAL A 261 -15.38 2.60 2.49
CA VAL A 261 -14.60 2.52 1.25
C VAL A 261 -13.22 1.95 1.57
N MET A 262 -12.99 0.70 1.20
CA MET A 262 -11.71 0.02 1.40
C MET A 262 -10.72 0.43 0.32
N VAL A 263 -9.56 0.96 0.73
CA VAL A 263 -8.49 1.36 -0.18
C VAL A 263 -7.25 0.51 0.10
N ALA A 264 -6.79 -0.21 -0.92
CA ALA A 264 -5.53 -0.93 -0.88
C ALA A 264 -4.39 0.00 -1.31
N SER A 265 -3.47 0.28 -0.40
CA SER A 265 -2.27 1.10 -0.64
C SER A 265 -1.17 0.24 -1.26
N PRO A 266 -0.75 0.49 -2.51
CA PRO A 266 0.31 -0.26 -3.16
C PRO A 266 1.71 0.29 -2.84
N VAL A 267 2.68 -0.62 -2.77
CA VAL A 267 4.12 -0.32 -2.91
C VAL A 267 4.60 -0.87 -4.24
N THR A 268 5.40 -0.07 -4.96
CA THR A 268 5.83 -0.32 -6.35
C THR A 268 7.31 -0.04 -6.54
N LEU A 269 7.93 -0.63 -7.56
CA LEU A 269 9.32 -0.33 -7.95
C LEU A 269 9.34 0.40 -9.29
N LEU A 270 10.06 1.52 -9.34
CA LEU A 270 10.20 2.30 -10.57
C LEU A 270 11.15 1.60 -11.54
N LYS A 271 10.87 1.71 -12.83
CA LYS A 271 11.65 1.08 -13.89
C LYS A 271 13.08 1.61 -13.96
N ASP A 272 13.24 2.93 -13.88
CA ASP A 272 14.53 3.62 -14.00
C ASP A 272 15.20 3.86 -12.63
N SER A 273 14.90 2.97 -11.67
CA SER A 273 15.37 3.05 -10.28
C SER A 273 16.91 3.19 -10.21
N PRO A 274 17.44 4.25 -9.58
CA PRO A 274 18.89 4.44 -9.42
C PRO A 274 19.56 3.42 -8.49
N ASN A 275 18.80 2.81 -7.57
CA ASN A 275 19.20 1.75 -6.65
C ASN A 275 18.15 0.62 -6.63
N PRO A 276 18.08 -0.22 -7.69
CA PRO A 276 17.04 -1.23 -7.83
C PRO A 276 17.04 -2.25 -6.69
N ARG A 277 18.23 -2.64 -6.21
CA ARG A 277 18.36 -3.61 -5.11
C ARG A 277 17.93 -3.03 -3.77
N GLY A 278 18.31 -1.78 -3.47
CA GLY A 278 17.84 -1.09 -2.28
C GLY A 278 16.32 -0.90 -2.28
N GLY A 279 15.72 -0.61 -3.44
CA GLY A 279 14.27 -0.57 -3.62
C GLY A 279 13.61 -1.93 -3.34
N GLU A 280 14.18 -3.03 -3.81
CA GLU A 280 13.69 -4.39 -3.52
C GLU A 280 13.75 -4.74 -2.04
N VAL A 281 14.85 -4.37 -1.34
CA VAL A 281 14.96 -4.53 0.12
C VAL A 281 13.86 -3.75 0.83
N PHE A 282 13.64 -2.49 0.44
CA PHE A 282 12.59 -1.66 1.05
C PHE A 282 11.19 -2.21 0.80
N LEU A 283 10.88 -2.61 -0.44
CA LEU A 283 9.60 -3.22 -0.77
C LEU A 283 9.37 -4.48 0.07
N ASN A 284 10.33 -5.40 0.09
CA ASN A 284 10.25 -6.62 0.90
C ASN A 284 10.05 -6.31 2.38
N TYR A 285 10.76 -5.31 2.91
CA TYR A 285 10.60 -4.90 4.29
C TYR A 285 9.17 -4.42 4.57
N VAL A 286 8.61 -3.53 3.74
CA VAL A 286 7.24 -2.98 3.91
C VAL A 286 6.18 -4.09 3.96
N ILE A 287 6.32 -5.12 3.13
CA ILE A 287 5.36 -6.25 3.07
C ILE A 287 5.78 -7.47 3.89
N SER A 288 6.89 -7.38 4.64
CA SER A 288 7.35 -8.44 5.53
C SER A 288 6.40 -8.63 6.71
N ARG A 289 6.39 -9.82 7.29
CA ARG A 289 5.63 -10.10 8.52
C ARG A 289 5.95 -9.12 9.65
N GLU A 290 7.24 -8.79 9.83
CA GLU A 290 7.72 -7.89 10.87
C GLU A 290 7.14 -6.47 10.71
N CYS A 291 7.25 -5.87 9.52
CA CYS A 291 6.75 -4.51 9.29
C CYS A 291 5.22 -4.45 9.37
N GLN A 292 4.54 -5.47 8.86
CA GLN A 292 3.07 -5.58 8.94
C GLN A 292 2.60 -5.73 10.39
N GLN A 293 3.32 -6.49 11.22
CA GLN A 293 3.02 -6.63 12.64
C GLN A 293 3.24 -5.30 13.38
N PHE A 294 4.34 -4.60 13.10
CA PHE A 294 4.57 -3.24 13.60
C PHE A 294 3.42 -2.28 13.24
N MET A 295 3.03 -2.24 11.96
CA MET A 295 1.95 -1.37 11.49
C MET A 295 0.61 -1.70 12.16
N ALA A 296 0.34 -2.98 12.43
CA ALA A 296 -0.87 -3.40 13.12
C ALA A 296 -0.85 -3.01 14.61
N GLU A 297 0.23 -3.28 15.32
CA GLU A 297 0.32 -3.11 16.78
C GLU A 297 0.51 -1.65 17.20
N ASN A 298 1.29 -0.87 16.43
CA ASN A 298 1.69 0.48 16.83
C ASN A 298 0.93 1.57 16.09
N GLN A 299 0.34 1.26 14.93
CA GLN A 299 -0.21 2.27 14.02
C GLN A 299 -1.67 1.99 13.65
N SER A 300 -2.28 0.95 14.22
CA SER A 300 -3.67 0.51 13.97
C SER A 300 -3.99 0.25 12.50
N VAL A 301 -2.99 -0.01 11.66
CA VAL A 301 -3.20 -0.28 10.24
C VAL A 301 -3.57 -1.74 10.04
N VAL A 302 -4.59 -2.01 9.23
CA VAL A 302 -4.98 -3.37 8.89
C VAL A 302 -3.90 -3.99 7.98
N PRO A 303 -3.29 -5.13 8.37
CA PRO A 303 -2.23 -5.74 7.61
C PRO A 303 -2.78 -6.35 6.31
N VAL A 304 -1.95 -6.37 5.27
CA VAL A 304 -2.28 -7.02 3.99
C VAL A 304 -1.94 -8.51 3.98
N ARG A 305 -1.24 -9.00 5.01
CA ARG A 305 -0.83 -10.40 5.12
C ARG A 305 -1.86 -11.23 5.89
N THR A 306 -2.02 -12.47 5.47
CA THR A 306 -2.93 -13.43 6.12
C THR A 306 -2.37 -14.03 7.41
N ASP A 307 -1.05 -13.96 7.62
CA ASP A 307 -0.33 -14.51 8.78
C ASP A 307 -0.02 -13.47 9.88
N VAL A 308 -0.60 -12.26 9.78
CA VAL A 308 -0.50 -11.18 10.76
C VAL A 308 -1.90 -10.86 11.28
N LYS A 309 -2.03 -10.79 12.61
CA LYS A 309 -3.32 -10.47 13.24
C LYS A 309 -3.68 -9.00 13.01
N PRO A 310 -4.96 -8.68 12.77
CA PRO A 310 -5.41 -7.29 12.71
C PRO A 310 -5.24 -6.59 14.07
N PRO A 311 -5.21 -5.25 14.11
CA PRO A 311 -5.15 -4.49 15.34
C PRO A 311 -6.33 -4.80 16.27
N ALA A 312 -6.11 -4.76 17.59
CA ALA A 312 -7.15 -5.02 18.57
C ALA A 312 -8.35 -4.06 18.40
N GLY A 313 -9.56 -4.62 18.34
CA GLY A 313 -10.79 -3.86 18.17
C GLY A 313 -11.05 -3.35 16.75
N ILE A 314 -10.25 -3.75 15.75
CA ILE A 314 -10.59 -3.58 14.34
C ILE A 314 -11.13 -4.92 13.82
N PRO A 315 -12.34 -4.95 13.23
CA PRO A 315 -12.87 -6.16 12.62
C PRO A 315 -11.91 -6.69 11.54
N SER A 316 -11.85 -8.01 11.39
CA SER A 316 -11.06 -8.64 10.32
C SER A 316 -11.59 -8.25 8.94
N LEU A 317 -10.79 -8.45 7.90
CA LEU A 317 -11.20 -8.14 6.51
C LEU A 317 -12.47 -8.84 6.06
N SER A 318 -12.75 -10.04 6.58
CA SER A 318 -13.98 -10.78 6.33
C SER A 318 -15.21 -10.22 7.07
N GLU A 319 -15.01 -9.44 8.13
CA GLU A 319 -16.07 -8.87 8.96
C GLU A 319 -16.40 -7.42 8.58
N LEU A 320 -15.48 -6.73 7.91
CA LEU A 320 -15.69 -5.37 7.42
C LEU A 320 -16.64 -5.35 6.22
N LYS A 321 -17.79 -4.68 6.37
CA LYS A 321 -18.67 -4.38 5.23
C LYS A 321 -18.03 -3.32 4.34
N ALA A 322 -17.39 -3.75 3.26
CA ALA A 322 -16.90 -2.85 2.22
C ALA A 322 -18.02 -2.43 1.28
N MET A 323 -18.10 -1.14 0.98
CA MET A 323 -18.86 -0.60 -0.13
C MET A 323 -18.29 -1.14 -1.43
N LYS A 324 -19.16 -1.44 -2.40
CA LYS A 324 -18.73 -1.81 -3.75
C LYS A 324 -18.11 -0.59 -4.44
N SER A 325 -16.79 -0.61 -4.60
CA SER A 325 -16.05 0.37 -5.42
C SER A 325 -15.83 -0.15 -6.84
N ASP A 326 -15.68 0.77 -7.78
CA ASP A 326 -15.31 0.48 -9.18
C ASP A 326 -13.96 1.15 -9.51
N PRO A 327 -12.84 0.42 -9.38
CA PRO A 327 -11.51 0.95 -9.68
C PRO A 327 -11.37 1.45 -11.12
N VAL A 328 -12.07 0.84 -12.08
CA VAL A 328 -12.00 1.21 -13.50
C VAL A 328 -12.68 2.55 -13.71
N PHE A 329 -13.87 2.74 -13.14
CA PHE A 329 -14.56 4.04 -13.14
C PHE A 329 -13.71 5.12 -12.47
N ILE A 330 -13.18 4.85 -11.28
CA ILE A 330 -12.38 5.83 -10.51
C ILE A 330 -11.15 6.24 -11.32
N LYS A 331 -10.44 5.28 -11.90
CA LYS A 331 -9.25 5.52 -12.72
C LYS A 331 -9.57 6.35 -13.97
N LYS A 332 -10.62 5.98 -14.71
CA LYS A 332 -11.00 6.67 -15.95
C LYS A 332 -11.45 8.12 -15.70
N ASN A 333 -12.04 8.39 -14.54
CA ASN A 333 -12.66 9.68 -14.25
C ASN A 333 -11.87 10.52 -13.22
N LYS A 334 -10.60 10.21 -12.92
CA LYS A 334 -9.82 10.91 -11.87
C LYS A 334 -9.87 12.44 -12.00
N THR A 335 -9.57 12.97 -13.19
CA THR A 335 -9.59 14.41 -13.45
C THR A 335 -10.98 15.01 -13.23
N GLN A 336 -12.02 14.40 -13.80
CA GLN A 336 -13.40 14.84 -13.63
C GLN A 336 -13.83 14.83 -12.15
N LEU A 337 -13.46 13.78 -11.42
CA LEU A 337 -13.78 13.64 -9.99
C LEU A 337 -13.15 14.78 -9.19
N VAL A 338 -11.88 15.11 -9.45
CA VAL A 338 -11.18 16.21 -8.78
C VAL A 338 -11.79 17.57 -9.13
N GLU A 339 -11.99 17.85 -10.42
CA GLU A 339 -12.49 19.14 -10.91
C GLU A 339 -13.91 19.42 -10.42
N GLN A 340 -14.82 18.44 -10.57
CA GLN A 340 -16.21 18.58 -10.17
C GLN A 340 -16.34 18.71 -8.65
N PHE A 341 -15.60 17.92 -7.87
CA PHE A 341 -15.57 18.06 -6.42
C PHE A 341 -15.07 19.44 -6.01
N THR A 342 -13.94 19.89 -6.59
CA THR A 342 -13.37 21.22 -6.29
C THR A 342 -14.39 22.31 -6.60
N ARG A 343 -15.03 22.26 -7.77
CA ARG A 343 -16.09 23.20 -8.18
C ARG A 343 -17.25 23.24 -7.18
N ILE A 344 -17.66 22.11 -6.62
CA ILE A 344 -18.72 22.06 -5.61
C ILE A 344 -18.29 22.77 -4.32
N PHE A 345 -17.07 22.55 -3.86
CA PHE A 345 -16.62 23.06 -2.55
C PHE A 345 -15.99 24.45 -2.56
N THR A 346 -15.62 24.99 -3.73
CA THR A 346 -15.05 26.35 -3.85
C THR A 346 -16.05 27.41 -4.29
N ASN A 347 -17.20 27.01 -4.85
CA ASN A 347 -18.30 27.92 -5.19
C ASN A 347 -19.27 28.07 -4.02
#